data_AF-A0A968JN51-F1
#
_entry.id   AF-A0A968JN51-F1
#
_cell.length_a   1.000
_cell.length_b   1.000
_cell.length_c   1.000
_cell.angle_alpha   90.00
_cell.angle_beta   90.00
_cell.angle_gamma   90.00
#
_symmetry.space_group_name_H-M   'P 1'
#
loop_
_entity.id
_entity.type
_entity.pdbx_description
1 polymer ?
#
loop_
_entity_poly.entity_id
_entity_poly.type
_entity_poly.pdbx_seq_one_letter_code
_entity_poly.pdbx_strand_id
1 'polypeptide(L)'
;MEIIYISFGLLLGVFATYFVLKNRFKSSEKLFVEKETLLMQTLNEQKTALAEKENILFELNGKYNSKLAEYKNLEERFSEHKNEVEGLKEKFTIEFKNLANEILEEKSKRFTEQNKTNITDILKPLGEKIKEFEKKVEEVYDKEAQQRFSLKEEVKRLAELNQQVSKEAHNLTRALKGESKTQGMWGEIVLENILEKSGLVKDREYFIQESFRTIEGRRLQPDVILKYPGDRNVIIDSKVSLTAYERYVSAEDEGIREAAKRDHMTSVKTTFRSSAQKITRPCTIATALTL
;
A
#
# COMPACT_ATOMS: atom_id res chain seq x y z
N MET A 1 134.50 63.62 -104.56
CA MET A 1 133.79 62.36 -104.23
C MET A 1 133.15 62.39 -102.83
N GLU A 2 133.59 63.21 -101.86
CA GLU A 2 133.04 63.17 -100.49
C GLU A 2 131.69 63.89 -100.27
N ILE A 3 131.41 65.00 -100.96
CA ILE A 3 130.18 65.80 -100.78
C ILE A 3 128.90 65.04 -101.20
N ILE A 4 129.03 64.11 -102.17
CA ILE A 4 127.91 63.33 -102.71
C ILE A 4 127.41 62.28 -101.69
N TYR A 5 128.30 61.71 -100.87
CA TYR A 5 127.90 60.74 -99.85
C TYR A 5 127.19 61.38 -98.65
N ILE A 6 127.56 62.62 -98.29
CA ILE A 6 126.94 63.37 -97.19
C ILE A 6 125.50 63.77 -97.53
N SER A 7 125.24 64.24 -98.76
CA SER A 7 123.89 64.60 -99.19
C SER A 7 122.95 63.39 -99.30
N PHE A 8 123.48 62.24 -99.72
CA PHE A 8 122.72 60.98 -99.79
C PHE A 8 122.38 60.43 -98.40
N GLY A 9 123.29 60.55 -97.43
CA GLY A 9 123.03 60.21 -96.02
C GLY A 9 121.98 61.10 -95.36
N LEU A 10 121.97 62.41 -95.68
CA LEU A 10 120.96 63.35 -95.18
C LEU A 10 119.57 63.06 -95.77
N LEU A 11 119.49 62.76 -97.07
CA LEU A 11 118.24 62.37 -97.73
C LEU A 11 117.68 61.05 -97.19
N LEU A 12 118.54 60.04 -96.97
CA LEU A 12 118.14 58.78 -96.35
C LEU A 12 117.69 58.99 -94.90
N GLY A 13 118.36 59.86 -94.15
CA GLY A 13 117.96 60.23 -92.79
C GLY A 13 116.59 60.92 -92.75
N VAL A 14 116.34 61.89 -93.63
CA VAL A 14 115.04 62.57 -93.76
C VAL A 14 113.95 61.60 -94.22
N PHE A 15 114.25 60.69 -95.15
CA PHE A 15 113.30 59.69 -95.61
C PHE A 15 112.98 58.65 -94.52
N ALA A 16 114.00 58.18 -93.79
CA ALA A 16 113.83 57.24 -92.68
C ALA A 16 113.05 57.89 -91.52
N THR A 17 113.36 59.14 -91.17
CA THR A 17 112.63 59.88 -90.13
C THR A 17 111.19 60.16 -90.55
N TYR A 18 110.94 60.58 -91.80
CA TYR A 18 109.58 60.74 -92.33
C TYR A 18 108.79 59.42 -92.36
N PHE A 19 109.42 58.32 -92.77
CA PHE A 19 108.80 57.00 -92.79
C PHE A 19 108.46 56.50 -91.38
N VAL A 20 109.37 56.67 -90.41
CA VAL A 20 109.12 56.33 -89.00
C VAL A 20 108.02 57.21 -88.41
N LEU A 21 108.01 58.53 -88.67
CA LEU A 21 106.97 59.42 -88.18
C LEU A 21 105.60 59.07 -88.77
N LYS A 22 105.53 58.81 -90.09
CA LYS A 22 104.30 58.40 -90.79
C LYS A 22 103.77 57.08 -90.26
N ASN A 23 104.65 56.11 -90.00
CA ASN A 23 104.24 54.81 -89.46
C ASN A 23 103.80 54.91 -87.99
N ARG A 24 104.45 55.78 -87.19
CA ARG A 24 104.03 56.10 -85.81
C ARG A 24 102.69 56.85 -85.78
N PHE A 25 102.46 57.79 -86.68
CA PHE A 25 101.20 58.55 -86.77
C PHE A 25 100.03 57.64 -87.19
N LYS A 26 100.24 56.80 -88.22
CA LYS A 26 99.25 55.79 -88.65
C LYS A 26 98.97 54.74 -87.58
N SER A 27 99.97 54.40 -86.76
CA SER A 27 99.81 53.51 -85.60
C SER A 27 99.05 54.19 -84.46
N SER A 28 99.27 55.50 -84.23
CA SER A 28 98.59 56.27 -83.19
C SER A 28 97.12 56.55 -83.55
N GLU A 29 96.84 56.83 -84.82
CA GLU A 29 95.48 57.00 -85.34
C GLU A 29 94.69 55.68 -85.27
N LYS A 30 95.30 54.56 -85.64
CA LYS A 30 94.70 53.22 -85.44
C LYS A 30 94.40 52.92 -83.97
N LEU A 31 95.32 53.24 -83.05
CA LEU A 31 95.13 53.02 -81.61
C LEU A 31 93.99 53.90 -81.04
N PHE A 32 93.84 55.11 -81.56
CA PHE A 32 92.75 56.02 -81.15
C PHE A 32 91.39 55.53 -81.66
N VAL A 33 91.31 55.12 -82.93
CA VAL A 33 90.11 54.51 -83.51
C VAL A 33 89.76 53.21 -82.76
N GLU A 34 90.75 52.37 -82.43
CA GLU A 34 90.56 51.15 -81.64
C GLU A 34 90.00 51.46 -80.25
N LYS A 35 90.54 52.46 -79.54
CA LYS A 35 89.99 52.92 -78.25
C LYS A 35 88.57 53.47 -78.37
N GLU A 36 88.28 54.26 -79.40
CA GLU A 36 86.96 54.83 -79.62
C GLU A 36 85.92 53.74 -79.94
N THR A 37 86.31 52.74 -80.74
CA THR A 37 85.46 51.57 -81.03
C THR A 37 85.24 50.71 -79.78
N LEU A 38 86.27 50.49 -78.96
CA LEU A 38 86.15 49.75 -77.70
C LEU A 38 85.26 50.49 -76.69
N LEU A 39 85.39 51.82 -76.61
CA LEU A 39 84.56 52.65 -75.74
C LEU A 39 83.09 52.63 -76.21
N MET A 40 82.85 52.75 -77.52
CA MET A 40 81.51 52.62 -78.11
C MET A 40 80.93 51.23 -77.87
N GLN A 41 81.73 50.18 -77.98
CA GLN A 41 81.32 48.81 -77.69
C GLN A 41 80.93 48.65 -76.22
N THR A 42 81.76 49.12 -75.29
CA THR A 42 81.49 49.07 -73.83
C THR A 42 80.23 49.87 -73.47
N LEU A 43 80.05 51.05 -74.07
CA LEU A 43 78.86 51.88 -73.88
C LEU A 43 77.60 51.19 -74.40
N ASN A 44 77.70 50.51 -75.55
CA ASN A 44 76.58 49.77 -76.13
C ASN A 44 76.24 48.55 -75.25
N GLU A 45 77.24 47.80 -74.78
CA GLU A 45 77.07 46.68 -73.84
C GLU A 45 76.44 47.13 -72.51
N GLN A 46 76.83 48.30 -71.99
CA GLN A 46 76.20 48.87 -70.80
C GLN A 46 74.75 49.29 -71.04
N LYS A 47 74.43 49.87 -72.21
CA LYS A 47 73.05 50.23 -72.58
C LYS A 47 72.18 48.99 -72.73
N THR A 48 72.68 47.94 -73.37
CA THR A 48 71.94 46.68 -73.50
C THR A 48 71.71 46.03 -72.13
N ALA A 49 72.73 46.00 -71.26
CA ALA A 49 72.59 45.46 -69.90
C ALA A 49 71.62 46.28 -69.03
N LEU A 50 71.57 47.61 -69.20
CA LEU A 50 70.62 48.48 -68.52
C LEU A 50 69.19 48.21 -69.00
N ALA A 51 68.98 48.11 -70.31
CA ALA A 51 67.67 47.80 -70.89
C ALA A 51 67.16 46.42 -70.44
N GLU A 52 68.04 45.42 -70.35
CA GLU A 52 67.70 44.10 -69.79
C GLU A 52 67.27 44.19 -68.32
N LYS A 53 67.98 44.95 -67.49
CA LYS A 53 67.61 45.17 -66.09
C LYS A 53 66.27 45.89 -65.95
N GLU A 54 65.99 46.89 -66.78
CA GLU A 54 64.70 47.59 -66.78
C GLU A 54 63.55 46.65 -67.15
N ASN A 55 63.75 45.78 -68.15
CA ASN A 55 62.76 44.75 -68.52
C ASN A 55 62.51 43.76 -67.37
N ILE A 56 63.56 43.28 -66.70
CA ILE A 56 63.44 42.39 -65.54
C ILE A 56 62.70 43.08 -64.38
N LEU A 57 63.03 44.36 -64.09
CA LEU A 57 62.34 45.12 -63.06
C LEU A 57 60.86 45.31 -63.40
N PHE A 58 60.54 45.58 -64.66
CA PHE A 58 59.16 45.70 -65.11
C PHE A 58 58.38 44.38 -64.95
N GLU A 59 58.97 43.26 -65.36
CA GLU A 59 58.34 41.93 -65.20
C GLU A 59 58.18 41.56 -63.72
N LEU A 60 59.20 41.84 -62.89
CA LEU A 60 59.17 41.56 -61.46
C LEU A 60 58.11 42.42 -60.75
N ASN A 61 57.98 43.69 -61.11
CA ASN A 61 56.96 44.58 -60.57
C ASN A 61 55.55 44.15 -61.01
N GLY A 62 55.41 43.69 -62.26
CA GLY A 62 54.17 43.06 -62.75
C GLY A 62 53.77 41.84 -61.91
N LYS A 63 54.72 40.91 -61.67
CA LYS A 63 54.50 39.73 -60.83
C LYS A 63 54.19 40.09 -59.37
N TYR A 64 54.90 41.07 -58.81
CA TYR A 64 54.68 41.55 -57.45
C TYR A 64 53.28 42.14 -57.27
N ASN A 65 52.84 43.01 -58.18
CA ASN A 65 51.50 43.59 -58.12
C ASN A 65 50.40 42.54 -58.32
N SER A 66 50.60 41.57 -59.21
CA SER A 66 49.68 40.44 -59.37
C SER A 66 49.54 39.63 -58.08
N LYS A 67 50.67 39.31 -57.42
CA LYS A 67 50.65 38.60 -56.14
C LYS A 67 50.03 39.42 -55.02
N LEU A 68 50.31 40.72 -54.96
CA LEU A 68 49.70 41.61 -53.98
C LEU A 68 48.17 41.67 -54.13
N ALA A 69 47.67 41.71 -55.36
CA ALA A 69 46.23 41.65 -55.64
C ALA A 69 45.61 40.32 -55.23
N GLU A 70 46.27 39.19 -55.52
CA GLU A 70 45.83 37.86 -55.07
C GLU A 70 45.79 37.76 -53.53
N TYR A 71 46.82 38.24 -52.84
CA TYR A 71 46.87 38.26 -51.38
C TYR A 71 45.73 39.07 -50.78
N LYS A 72 45.47 40.26 -51.32
CA LYS A 72 44.38 41.13 -50.85
C LYS A 72 43.01 40.49 -51.04
N ASN A 73 42.76 39.86 -52.19
CA ASN A 73 41.51 39.14 -52.45
C ASN A 73 41.35 37.93 -51.52
N LEU A 74 42.43 37.18 -51.29
CA LEU A 74 42.42 36.05 -50.37
C LEU A 74 42.13 36.48 -48.93
N GLU A 75 42.73 37.58 -48.48
CA GLU A 75 42.50 38.16 -47.16
C GLU A 75 41.06 38.65 -46.98
N GLU A 76 40.50 39.30 -48.00
CA GLU A 76 39.10 39.74 -48.03
C GLU A 76 38.14 38.54 -47.93
N ARG A 77 38.34 37.50 -48.75
CA ARG A 77 37.55 36.25 -48.68
C ARG A 77 37.68 35.55 -47.34
N PHE A 78 38.88 35.53 -46.77
CA PHE A 78 39.09 34.91 -45.46
C PHE A 78 38.36 35.67 -44.35
N SER A 79 38.36 37.00 -44.42
CA SER A 79 37.58 37.85 -43.52
C SER A 79 36.07 37.62 -43.68
N GLU A 80 35.57 37.58 -44.91
CA GLU A 80 34.17 37.28 -45.20
C GLU A 80 33.73 35.93 -44.66
N HIS A 81 34.48 34.86 -44.95
CA HIS A 81 34.19 33.53 -44.41
C HIS A 81 34.26 33.47 -42.89
N LYS A 82 35.21 34.19 -42.26
CA LYS A 82 35.27 34.26 -40.79
C LYS A 82 33.99 34.88 -40.23
N ASN A 83 33.53 35.99 -40.81
CA ASN A 83 32.29 36.65 -40.40
C ASN A 83 31.06 35.78 -40.66
N GLU A 84 31.02 35.05 -41.77
CA GLU A 84 29.95 34.12 -42.10
C GLU A 84 29.86 32.97 -41.09
N VAL A 85 31.00 32.36 -40.74
CA VAL A 85 31.09 31.30 -39.74
C VAL A 85 30.65 31.81 -38.36
N GLU A 86 31.03 33.03 -38.00
CA GLU A 86 30.64 33.64 -36.73
C GLU A 86 29.12 33.91 -36.68
N GLY A 87 28.54 34.44 -37.77
CA GLY A 87 27.09 34.62 -37.90
C GLY A 87 26.31 33.30 -37.89
N LEU A 88 26.85 32.24 -38.51
CA LEU A 88 26.27 30.90 -38.44
C LEU A 88 26.30 30.33 -37.02
N LYS A 89 27.41 30.52 -36.31
CA LYS A 89 27.54 30.07 -34.91
C LYS A 89 26.53 30.77 -33.99
N GLU A 90 26.31 32.07 -34.17
CA GLU A 90 25.28 32.80 -33.43
C GLU A 90 23.88 32.26 -33.72
N LYS A 91 23.53 32.10 -35.01
CA LYS A 91 22.24 31.50 -35.41
C LYS A 91 22.04 30.12 -34.80
N PHE A 92 23.04 29.24 -34.88
CA PHE A 92 22.96 27.92 -34.26
C PHE A 92 22.79 27.97 -32.75
N THR A 93 23.43 28.93 -32.07
CA THR A 93 23.29 29.09 -30.61
C THR A 93 21.86 29.51 -30.25
N ILE A 94 21.26 30.41 -31.04
CA ILE A 94 19.89 30.86 -30.86
C ILE A 94 18.90 29.71 -31.13
N GLU A 95 19.04 29.02 -32.26
CA GLU A 95 18.20 27.87 -32.63
C GLU A 95 18.31 26.74 -31.60
N PHE A 96 19.53 26.44 -31.13
CA PHE A 96 19.74 25.43 -30.09
C PHE A 96 19.04 25.83 -28.78
N LYS A 97 19.14 27.10 -28.37
CA LYS A 97 18.46 27.59 -27.16
C LYS A 97 16.93 27.51 -27.31
N ASN A 98 16.40 27.87 -28.47
CA ASN A 98 14.97 27.80 -28.75
C ASN A 98 14.47 26.36 -28.72
N LEU A 99 15.17 25.44 -29.42
CA LEU A 99 14.84 24.02 -29.44
C LEU A 99 14.96 23.39 -28.04
N ALA A 100 15.99 23.75 -27.27
CA ALA A 100 16.15 23.26 -25.90
C ALA A 100 15.00 23.72 -25.00
N ASN A 101 14.57 24.98 -25.11
CA ASN A 101 13.42 25.50 -24.39
C ASN A 101 12.14 24.78 -24.79
N GLU A 102 11.89 24.59 -26.09
CA GLU A 102 10.72 23.90 -26.60
C GLU A 102 10.66 22.44 -26.11
N ILE A 103 11.76 21.70 -26.22
CA ILE A 103 11.87 20.32 -25.71
C ILE A 103 11.63 20.27 -24.21
N LEU A 104 12.22 21.19 -23.44
CA LEU A 104 12.06 21.23 -21.99
C LEU A 104 10.60 21.52 -21.60
N GLU A 105 9.95 22.43 -22.31
CA GLU A 105 8.55 22.79 -22.07
C GLU A 105 7.61 21.63 -22.46
N GLU A 106 7.85 20.97 -23.59
CA GLU A 106 7.10 19.79 -24.02
C GLU A 106 7.25 18.63 -23.03
N LYS A 107 8.49 18.33 -22.61
CA LYS A 107 8.77 17.30 -21.60
C LYS A 107 8.15 17.64 -20.26
N SER A 108 8.17 18.91 -19.85
CA SER A 108 7.55 19.33 -18.59
C SER A 108 6.03 19.16 -18.63
N LYS A 109 5.37 19.60 -19.71
CA LYS A 109 3.91 19.40 -19.91
C LYS A 109 3.56 17.91 -19.89
N ARG A 110 4.27 17.10 -20.67
CA ARG A 110 4.06 15.64 -20.74
C ARG A 110 4.31 14.96 -19.39
N PHE A 111 5.33 15.38 -18.66
CA PHE A 111 5.64 14.85 -17.33
C PHE A 111 4.54 15.22 -16.32
N THR A 112 4.07 16.46 -16.30
CA THR A 112 2.96 16.88 -15.43
C THR A 112 1.67 16.12 -15.75
N GLU A 113 1.37 15.92 -17.03
CA GLU A 113 0.18 15.20 -17.47
C GLU A 113 0.26 13.71 -17.12
N GLN A 114 1.39 13.05 -17.39
CA GLN A 114 1.63 11.66 -16.95
C GLN A 114 1.55 11.52 -15.43
N ASN A 115 2.13 12.46 -14.68
CA ASN A 115 2.07 12.41 -13.22
C ASN A 115 0.64 12.59 -12.71
N LYS A 116 -0.13 13.51 -13.30
CA LYS A 116 -1.55 13.70 -12.98
C LYS A 116 -2.36 12.43 -13.27
N THR A 117 -2.15 11.79 -14.41
CA THR A 117 -2.83 10.54 -14.78
C THR A 117 -2.47 9.42 -13.81
N ASN A 118 -1.17 9.19 -13.55
CA ASN A 118 -0.72 8.16 -12.62
C ASN A 118 -1.26 8.38 -11.20
N ILE A 119 -1.23 9.61 -10.69
CA ILE A 119 -1.79 9.95 -9.37
C ILE A 119 -3.30 9.71 -9.38
N THR A 120 -4.00 10.09 -10.45
CA THR A 120 -5.45 9.86 -10.57
C THR A 120 -5.78 8.37 -10.56
N ASP A 121 -5.03 7.56 -11.31
CA ASP A 121 -5.22 6.11 -11.39
C ASP A 121 -4.97 5.42 -10.04
N ILE A 122 -4.04 5.92 -9.23
CA ILE A 122 -3.78 5.42 -7.88
C ILE A 122 -4.86 5.90 -6.89
N LEU A 123 -5.27 7.17 -6.96
CA LEU A 123 -6.19 7.76 -5.99
C LEU A 123 -7.66 7.41 -6.25
N LYS A 124 -8.06 7.17 -7.49
CA LYS A 124 -9.43 6.80 -7.86
C LYS A 124 -9.93 5.53 -7.16
N PRO A 125 -9.21 4.38 -7.17
CA PRO A 125 -9.63 3.19 -6.45
C PRO A 125 -9.62 3.41 -4.93
N LEU A 126 -8.72 4.25 -4.40
CA LEU A 126 -8.72 4.61 -2.98
C LEU A 126 -10.00 5.39 -2.61
N GLY A 127 -10.38 6.38 -3.41
CA GLY A 127 -11.61 7.16 -3.21
C GLY A 127 -12.87 6.29 -3.32
N GLU A 128 -12.91 5.37 -4.28
CA GLU A 128 -14.00 4.38 -4.41
C GLU A 128 -14.07 3.45 -3.20
N LYS A 129 -12.94 2.95 -2.72
CA LYS A 129 -12.87 2.08 -1.53
C LYS A 129 -13.26 2.81 -0.24
N ILE A 130 -12.92 4.09 -0.10
CA ILE A 130 -13.34 4.89 1.05
C ILE A 130 -14.87 5.07 1.05
N LYS A 131 -15.48 5.34 -0.11
CA LYS A 131 -16.95 5.42 -0.23
C LYS A 131 -17.63 4.08 0.05
N GLU A 132 -17.07 2.98 -0.45
CA GLU A 132 -17.57 1.63 -0.17
C GLU A 132 -17.47 1.30 1.32
N PHE A 133 -16.36 1.71 1.96
CA PHE A 133 -16.16 1.56 3.39
C PHE A 133 -17.15 2.40 4.20
N GLU A 134 -17.33 3.68 3.87
CA GLU A 134 -18.30 4.58 4.52
C GLU A 134 -19.71 3.98 4.47
N LYS A 135 -20.16 3.55 3.29
CA LYS A 135 -21.45 2.89 3.11
C LYS A 135 -21.57 1.62 3.95
N LYS A 136 -20.52 0.78 3.96
CA LYS A 136 -20.52 -0.47 4.73
C LYS A 136 -20.56 -0.22 6.25
N VAL A 137 -19.90 0.84 6.71
CA VAL A 137 -19.93 1.26 8.11
C VAL A 137 -21.34 1.72 8.49
N GLU A 138 -21.96 2.57 7.67
CA GLU A 138 -23.34 3.02 7.88
C GLU A 138 -24.32 1.84 7.90
N GLU A 139 -24.24 0.93 6.93
CA GLU A 139 -25.06 -0.29 6.89
C GLU A 139 -24.87 -1.19 8.12
N VAL A 140 -23.64 -1.31 8.64
CA VAL A 140 -23.36 -2.10 9.85
C VAL A 140 -23.94 -1.44 11.08
N TYR A 141 -23.81 -0.12 11.23
CA TYR A 141 -24.41 0.62 12.35
C TYR A 141 -25.93 0.53 12.34
N ASP A 142 -26.57 0.66 11.18
CA ASP A 142 -28.03 0.53 11.05
C ASP A 142 -28.50 -0.89 11.41
N LYS A 143 -27.80 -1.92 10.90
CA LYS A 143 -28.10 -3.32 11.26
C LYS A 143 -27.87 -3.59 12.74
N GLU A 144 -26.80 -3.07 13.33
CA GLU A 144 -26.53 -3.22 14.76
C GLU A 144 -27.62 -2.55 15.59
N ALA A 145 -28.05 -1.34 15.21
CA ALA A 145 -29.14 -0.64 15.88
C ALA A 145 -30.44 -1.47 15.84
N GLN A 146 -30.83 -2.00 14.67
CA GLN A 146 -31.98 -2.88 14.52
C GLN A 146 -31.88 -4.15 15.39
N GLN A 147 -30.71 -4.80 15.41
CA GLN A 147 -30.47 -5.97 16.25
C GLN A 147 -30.57 -5.64 17.74
N ARG A 148 -30.04 -4.49 18.17
CA ARG A 148 -30.16 -4.00 19.55
C ARG A 148 -31.62 -3.72 19.94
N PHE A 149 -32.42 -3.17 19.04
CA PHE A 149 -33.86 -2.98 19.29
C PHE A 149 -34.58 -4.32 19.43
N SER A 150 -34.37 -5.26 18.52
CA SER A 150 -34.96 -6.61 18.60
C SER A 150 -34.53 -7.36 19.87
N LEU A 151 -33.26 -7.28 20.25
CA LEU A 151 -32.77 -7.88 21.49
C LEU A 151 -33.42 -7.24 22.72
N LYS A 152 -33.58 -5.91 22.74
CA LYS A 152 -34.27 -5.20 23.82
C LYS A 152 -35.72 -5.65 23.95
N GLU A 153 -36.42 -5.87 22.84
CA GLU A 153 -37.78 -6.41 22.85
C GLU A 153 -37.83 -7.84 23.39
N GLU A 154 -36.91 -8.72 22.96
CA GLU A 154 -36.89 -10.10 23.47
C GLU A 154 -36.55 -10.16 24.96
N VAL A 155 -35.63 -9.32 25.44
CA VAL A 155 -35.32 -9.18 26.88
C VAL A 155 -36.54 -8.69 27.65
N LYS A 156 -37.28 -7.71 27.11
CA LYS A 156 -38.51 -7.21 27.73
C LYS A 156 -39.58 -8.30 27.80
N ARG A 157 -39.77 -9.05 26.71
CA ARG A 157 -40.68 -10.20 26.63
C ARG A 157 -40.32 -11.30 27.63
N LEU A 158 -39.02 -11.61 27.77
CA LEU A 158 -38.54 -12.57 28.77
C LEU A 158 -38.81 -12.10 30.20
N ALA A 159 -38.61 -10.80 30.49
CA ALA A 159 -38.91 -10.23 31.79
C ALA A 159 -40.41 -10.31 32.13
N GLU A 160 -41.27 -9.97 31.16
CA GLU A 160 -42.73 -10.08 31.29
C GLU A 160 -43.17 -11.53 31.51
N LEU A 161 -42.62 -12.48 30.75
CA LEU A 161 -42.91 -13.90 30.89
C LEU A 161 -42.50 -14.43 32.27
N ASN A 162 -41.31 -14.04 32.76
CA ASN A 162 -40.83 -14.44 34.08
C ASN A 162 -41.74 -13.88 35.19
N GLN A 163 -42.17 -12.62 35.06
CA GLN A 163 -43.13 -12.02 35.99
C GLN A 163 -44.48 -12.77 35.97
N GLN A 164 -44.97 -13.17 34.80
CA GLN A 164 -46.19 -13.97 34.69
C GLN A 164 -46.05 -15.35 35.31
N VAL A 165 -44.96 -16.07 35.02
CA VAL A 165 -44.67 -17.40 35.61
C VAL A 165 -44.58 -17.32 37.13
N SER A 166 -43.89 -16.30 37.66
CA SER A 166 -43.81 -16.07 39.11
C SER A 166 -45.20 -15.84 39.73
N LYS A 167 -46.05 -15.06 39.05
CA LYS A 167 -47.44 -14.80 39.48
C LYS A 167 -48.30 -16.06 39.42
N GLU A 168 -48.18 -16.87 38.36
CA GLU A 168 -48.90 -18.15 38.21
C GLU A 168 -48.47 -19.16 39.26
N ALA A 169 -47.16 -19.30 39.52
CA ALA A 169 -46.63 -20.16 40.58
C ALA A 169 -47.13 -19.71 41.97
N HIS A 170 -47.18 -18.40 42.24
CA HIS A 170 -47.70 -17.87 43.50
C HIS A 170 -49.21 -18.12 43.64
N ASN A 171 -49.99 -17.89 42.57
CA ASN A 171 -51.43 -18.16 42.56
C ASN A 171 -51.73 -19.66 42.71
N LEU A 172 -50.97 -20.54 42.06
CA LEU A 172 -51.07 -21.99 42.19
C LEU A 172 -50.78 -22.44 43.62
N THR A 173 -49.69 -21.93 44.22
CA THR A 173 -49.34 -22.20 45.62
C THR A 173 -50.46 -21.75 46.57
N ARG A 174 -51.05 -20.58 46.32
CA ARG A 174 -52.16 -20.04 47.10
C ARG A 174 -53.46 -20.84 46.91
N ALA A 175 -53.74 -21.37 45.71
CA ALA A 175 -54.87 -22.25 45.46
C ALA A 175 -54.72 -23.60 46.17
N LEU A 176 -53.49 -24.14 46.25
CA LEU A 176 -53.17 -25.37 46.98
C LEU A 176 -53.12 -25.20 48.52
N LYS A 177 -53.15 -23.97 49.03
CA LYS A 177 -53.08 -23.62 50.47
C LYS A 177 -54.38 -23.91 51.25
N GLY A 178 -55.54 -23.93 50.57
CA GLY A 178 -56.85 -23.87 51.21
C GLY A 178 -57.55 -25.20 51.49
N GLU A 179 -57.16 -26.30 50.83
CA GLU A 179 -57.85 -27.59 50.94
C GLU A 179 -56.91 -28.69 51.44
N SER A 180 -57.19 -29.26 52.61
CA SER A 180 -56.46 -30.44 53.13
C SER A 180 -56.50 -31.64 52.18
N LYS A 181 -57.51 -31.71 51.29
CA LYS A 181 -57.64 -32.76 50.28
C LYS A 181 -56.68 -32.58 49.09
N THR A 182 -56.43 -31.35 48.65
CA THR A 182 -55.49 -31.08 47.54
C THR A 182 -54.03 -31.22 47.98
N GLN A 183 -53.71 -30.98 49.25
CA GLN A 183 -52.40 -31.31 49.82
C GLN A 183 -52.13 -32.82 49.84
N GLY A 184 -53.14 -33.63 50.18
CA GLY A 184 -53.04 -35.10 50.09
C GLY A 184 -52.83 -35.57 48.65
N MET A 185 -53.63 -35.05 47.72
CA MET A 185 -53.52 -35.37 46.29
C MET A 185 -52.17 -34.95 45.68
N TRP A 186 -51.59 -33.83 46.11
CA TRP A 186 -50.24 -33.43 45.70
C TRP A 186 -49.17 -34.41 46.24
N GLY A 187 -49.31 -34.87 47.48
CA GLY A 187 -48.47 -35.92 48.04
C GLY A 187 -48.53 -37.22 47.24
N GLU A 188 -49.72 -37.62 46.80
CA GLU A 188 -49.94 -38.79 45.93
C GLU A 188 -49.27 -38.62 44.55
N ILE A 189 -49.43 -37.45 43.90
CA ILE A 189 -48.80 -37.15 42.60
C ILE A 189 -47.28 -37.14 42.71
N VAL A 190 -46.73 -36.58 43.79
CA VAL A 190 -45.28 -36.57 44.02
C VAL A 190 -44.77 -37.99 44.27
N LEU A 191 -45.49 -38.80 45.06
CA LEU A 191 -45.17 -40.20 45.29
C LEU A 191 -45.18 -41.00 43.97
N GLU A 192 -46.20 -40.81 43.13
CA GLU A 192 -46.29 -41.43 41.80
C GLU A 192 -45.09 -41.06 40.93
N ASN A 193 -44.75 -39.76 40.83
CA ASN A 193 -43.59 -39.30 40.08
C ASN A 193 -42.26 -39.90 40.59
N ILE A 194 -42.11 -40.11 41.90
CA ILE A 194 -40.90 -40.73 42.47
C ILE A 194 -40.84 -42.21 42.08
N LEU A 195 -41.95 -42.93 42.11
CA LEU A 195 -42.02 -44.34 41.75
C LEU A 195 -41.74 -44.55 40.25
N GLU A 196 -42.33 -43.73 39.38
CA GLU A 196 -42.07 -43.76 37.93
C GLU A 196 -40.60 -43.47 37.62
N LYS A 197 -40.02 -42.43 38.23
CA LYS A 197 -38.59 -42.10 38.06
C LYS A 197 -37.66 -43.17 38.62
N SER A 198 -38.11 -43.92 39.61
CA SER A 198 -37.37 -45.08 40.15
C SER A 198 -37.45 -46.31 39.24
N GLY A 199 -38.17 -46.22 38.11
CA GLY A 199 -38.28 -47.27 37.10
C GLY A 199 -39.39 -48.28 37.36
N LEU A 200 -40.33 -47.98 38.27
CA LEU A 200 -41.49 -48.82 38.54
C LEU A 200 -42.63 -48.46 37.57
N VAL A 201 -43.36 -49.45 37.07
CA VAL A 201 -44.48 -49.24 36.14
C VAL A 201 -45.82 -49.37 36.88
N LYS A 202 -46.68 -48.38 36.65
CA LYS A 202 -48.06 -48.36 37.16
C LYS A 202 -48.82 -49.59 36.68
N ASP A 203 -49.68 -50.12 37.56
CA ASP A 203 -50.54 -51.30 37.30
C ASP A 203 -49.78 -52.62 37.08
N ARG A 204 -48.45 -52.62 37.26
CA ARG A 204 -47.60 -53.82 37.22
C ARG A 204 -46.80 -53.98 38.50
N GLU A 205 -45.91 -53.04 38.82
CA GLU A 205 -45.09 -53.08 40.03
C GLU A 205 -45.72 -52.29 41.20
N TYR A 206 -46.51 -51.26 40.91
CA TYR A 206 -47.26 -50.52 41.94
C TYR A 206 -48.70 -50.21 41.54
N PHE A 207 -49.59 -50.17 42.54
CA PHE A 207 -51.04 -49.95 42.39
C PHE A 207 -51.47 -48.81 43.30
N ILE A 208 -52.34 -47.93 42.81
CA ILE A 208 -52.82 -46.73 43.52
C ILE A 208 -54.27 -46.95 43.97
N GLN A 209 -54.61 -46.54 45.20
CA GLN A 209 -55.99 -46.43 45.72
C GLN A 209 -56.88 -47.69 45.66
N GLU A 210 -56.31 -48.91 45.53
CA GLU A 210 -57.11 -50.13 45.59
C GLU A 210 -57.75 -50.31 46.98
N SER A 211 -59.07 -50.48 47.02
CA SER A 211 -59.80 -50.67 48.27
C SER A 211 -59.90 -52.15 48.61
N PHE A 212 -59.33 -52.54 49.74
CA PHE A 212 -59.44 -53.91 50.26
C PHE A 212 -60.48 -53.97 51.37
N ARG A 213 -61.26 -55.06 51.39
CA ARG A 213 -62.12 -55.40 52.53
C ARG A 213 -61.39 -56.44 53.38
N THR A 214 -61.06 -56.07 54.61
CA THR A 214 -60.53 -57.04 55.58
C THR A 214 -61.64 -58.02 55.97
N ILE A 215 -61.25 -59.22 56.43
CA ILE A 215 -62.15 -60.30 56.89
C ILE A 215 -63.11 -59.82 58.02
N GLU A 216 -62.71 -58.78 58.76
CA GLU A 216 -63.52 -58.09 59.80
C GLU A 216 -64.45 -56.97 59.27
N GLY A 217 -64.63 -56.85 57.94
CA GLY A 217 -65.54 -55.88 57.33
C GLY A 217 -65.04 -54.43 57.28
N ARG A 218 -63.80 -54.15 57.69
CA ARG A 218 -63.19 -52.80 57.57
C ARG A 218 -62.63 -52.56 56.17
N ARG A 219 -62.89 -51.38 55.62
CA ARG A 219 -62.30 -50.91 54.35
C ARG A 219 -60.92 -50.33 54.62
N LEU A 220 -59.90 -50.92 54.02
CA LEU A 220 -58.53 -50.41 54.02
C LEU A 220 -58.23 -49.87 52.62
N GLN A 221 -57.87 -48.60 52.53
CA GLN A 221 -57.48 -47.96 51.28
C GLN A 221 -56.13 -47.29 51.51
N PRO A 222 -55.02 -47.99 51.19
CA PRO A 222 -53.69 -47.38 51.22
C PRO A 222 -53.47 -46.44 50.03
N ASP A 223 -52.52 -45.51 50.16
CA ASP A 223 -52.17 -44.58 49.07
C ASP A 223 -51.53 -45.34 47.90
N VAL A 224 -50.51 -46.16 48.16
CA VAL A 224 -49.83 -47.01 47.14
C VAL A 224 -49.48 -48.40 47.67
N ILE A 225 -49.58 -49.41 46.81
CA ILE A 225 -49.15 -50.80 47.07
C ILE A 225 -48.08 -51.20 46.06
N LEU A 226 -46.91 -51.59 46.55
CA LEU A 226 -45.83 -52.16 45.76
C LEU A 226 -45.88 -53.68 45.82
N LYS A 227 -45.84 -54.34 44.66
CA LYS A 227 -45.76 -55.80 44.54
C LYS A 227 -44.31 -56.22 44.26
N TYR A 228 -43.74 -57.03 45.15
CA TYR A 228 -42.44 -57.65 44.97
C TYR A 228 -42.58 -59.11 44.51
N PRO A 229 -41.55 -59.68 43.84
CA PRO A 229 -41.52 -61.09 43.52
C PRO A 229 -41.66 -61.97 44.77
N GLY A 230 -42.46 -63.04 44.66
CA GLY A 230 -42.75 -63.98 45.76
C GLY A 230 -43.95 -63.60 46.64
N ASP A 231 -45.00 -63.01 46.05
CA ASP A 231 -46.26 -62.61 46.70
C ASP A 231 -46.10 -61.69 47.93
N ARG A 232 -45.02 -60.90 47.95
CA ARG A 232 -44.80 -59.90 49.00
C ARG A 232 -45.32 -58.55 48.55
N ASN A 233 -46.22 -57.98 49.34
CA ASN A 233 -46.73 -56.63 49.12
C ASN A 233 -46.15 -55.68 50.17
N VAL A 234 -45.89 -54.43 49.77
CA VAL A 234 -45.51 -53.33 50.66
C VAL A 234 -46.50 -52.21 50.48
N ILE A 235 -47.04 -51.71 51.59
CA ILE A 235 -47.98 -50.59 51.60
C ILE A 235 -47.20 -49.31 51.93
N ILE A 236 -47.40 -48.27 51.12
CA ILE A 236 -46.85 -46.93 51.34
C ILE A 236 -48.01 -45.97 51.62
N ASP A 237 -47.88 -45.22 52.72
CA ASP A 237 -48.73 -44.07 53.10
C ASP A 237 -47.83 -42.83 53.02
N SER A 238 -48.18 -41.89 52.14
CA SER A 238 -47.46 -40.63 51.99
C SER A 238 -48.20 -39.53 52.73
N LYS A 239 -47.64 -39.10 53.86
CA LYS A 239 -48.24 -38.03 54.65
C LYS A 239 -47.38 -36.77 54.59
N VAL A 240 -47.98 -35.72 54.07
CA VAL A 240 -47.31 -34.46 53.76
C VAL A 240 -47.72 -33.38 54.77
N SER A 241 -46.76 -32.61 55.28
CA SER A 241 -46.99 -31.48 56.20
C SER A 241 -46.45 -30.18 55.61
N LEU A 242 -47.16 -29.62 54.63
CA LEU A 242 -46.73 -28.44 53.88
C LEU A 242 -46.96 -27.10 54.60
N THR A 243 -47.91 -27.01 55.52
CA THR A 243 -48.34 -25.71 56.09
C THR A 243 -47.23 -24.99 56.86
N ALA A 244 -46.43 -25.71 57.65
CA ALA A 244 -45.32 -25.10 58.40
C ALA A 244 -44.08 -24.85 57.51
N TYR A 245 -43.87 -25.67 56.48
CA TYR A 245 -42.80 -25.47 55.50
C TYR A 245 -43.06 -24.25 54.62
N GLU A 246 -44.29 -24.07 54.16
CA GLU A 246 -44.70 -22.88 53.39
C GLU A 246 -44.55 -21.60 54.21
N ARG A 247 -44.97 -21.61 55.48
CA ARG A 247 -44.77 -20.48 56.40
C ARG A 247 -43.29 -20.17 56.62
N TYR A 248 -42.42 -21.18 56.60
CA TYR A 248 -40.97 -21.00 56.70
C TYR A 248 -40.40 -20.34 55.43
N VAL A 249 -40.74 -20.85 54.24
CA VAL A 249 -40.24 -20.34 52.95
C VAL A 249 -40.80 -18.95 52.63
N SER A 250 -42.04 -18.67 53.03
CA SER A 250 -42.73 -17.40 52.73
C SER A 250 -42.52 -16.32 53.80
N ALA A 251 -41.78 -16.62 54.89
CA ALA A 251 -41.54 -15.64 55.95
C ALA A 251 -40.47 -14.63 55.53
N GLU A 252 -40.85 -13.34 55.54
CA GLU A 252 -39.93 -12.22 55.31
C GLU A 252 -39.13 -11.85 56.58
N ASP A 253 -39.71 -12.10 57.77
CA ASP A 253 -39.09 -11.86 59.07
C ASP A 253 -38.36 -13.10 59.63
N GLU A 254 -37.15 -12.90 60.13
CA GLU A 254 -36.29 -13.99 60.62
C GLU A 254 -36.83 -14.65 61.91
N GLY A 255 -37.54 -13.90 62.76
CA GLY A 255 -38.18 -14.43 63.97
C GLY A 255 -39.35 -15.35 63.65
N ILE A 256 -40.17 -14.98 62.67
CA ILE A 256 -41.26 -15.81 62.14
C ILE A 256 -40.70 -17.05 61.44
N ARG A 257 -39.60 -16.90 60.70
CA ARG A 257 -38.93 -18.00 60.01
C ARG A 257 -38.43 -19.07 60.99
N GLU A 258 -37.73 -18.67 62.05
CA GLU A 258 -37.25 -19.62 63.06
C GLU A 258 -38.37 -20.29 63.87
N ALA A 259 -39.50 -19.60 64.09
CA ALA A 259 -40.69 -20.23 64.69
C ALA A 259 -41.31 -21.27 63.74
N ALA A 260 -41.52 -20.92 62.47
CA ALA A 260 -42.10 -21.82 61.47
C ALA A 260 -41.23 -23.06 61.21
N LYS A 261 -39.90 -22.91 61.27
CA LYS A 261 -38.94 -24.03 61.20
C LYS A 261 -39.11 -25.01 62.36
N ARG A 262 -39.25 -24.51 63.58
CA ARG A 262 -39.52 -25.34 64.78
C ARG A 262 -40.86 -26.06 64.67
N ASP A 263 -41.89 -25.36 64.19
CA ASP A 263 -43.20 -25.95 63.96
C ASP A 263 -43.16 -27.03 62.88
N HIS A 264 -42.42 -26.82 61.80
CA HIS A 264 -42.24 -27.81 60.74
C HIS A 264 -41.53 -29.07 61.26
N MET A 265 -40.42 -28.92 61.98
CA MET A 265 -39.73 -30.06 62.60
C MET A 265 -40.63 -30.83 63.58
N THR A 266 -41.46 -30.12 64.35
CA THR A 266 -42.40 -30.73 65.29
C THR A 266 -43.51 -31.48 64.55
N SER A 267 -44.04 -30.90 63.47
CA SER A 267 -45.07 -31.52 62.63
C SER A 267 -44.56 -32.79 61.94
N VAL A 268 -43.35 -32.75 61.37
CA VAL A 268 -42.71 -33.93 60.75
C VAL A 268 -42.51 -35.04 61.79
N LYS A 269 -41.98 -34.71 62.98
CA LYS A 269 -41.77 -35.70 64.06
C LYS A 269 -43.10 -36.31 64.53
N THR A 270 -44.14 -35.49 64.66
CA THR A 270 -45.48 -35.95 65.08
C THR A 270 -46.10 -36.84 64.03
N THR A 271 -45.97 -36.45 62.75
CA THR A 271 -46.45 -37.21 61.60
C THR A 271 -45.77 -38.57 61.51
N PHE A 272 -44.44 -38.60 61.60
CA PHE A 272 -43.65 -39.82 61.61
C PHE A 272 -44.08 -40.77 62.74
N ARG A 273 -44.17 -40.25 63.97
CA ARG A 273 -44.63 -41.04 65.14
C ARG A 273 -46.05 -41.59 64.94
N SER A 274 -46.97 -40.76 64.45
CA SER A 274 -48.36 -41.17 64.20
C SER A 274 -48.46 -42.26 63.12
N SER A 275 -47.60 -42.21 62.10
CA SER A 275 -47.57 -43.17 61.01
C SER A 275 -46.95 -44.50 61.47
N ALA A 276 -45.84 -44.43 62.22
CA ALA A 276 -45.20 -45.61 62.80
C ALA A 276 -46.13 -46.42 63.73
N GLN A 277 -46.99 -45.74 64.50
CA GLN A 277 -47.92 -46.40 65.42
C GLN A 277 -49.08 -47.14 64.72
N LYS A 278 -49.41 -46.78 63.47
CA LYS A 278 -50.44 -47.48 62.67
C LYS A 278 -49.92 -48.74 61.99
N ILE A 279 -48.61 -48.88 61.83
CA ILE A 279 -47.95 -49.93 61.03
C ILE A 279 -47.78 -51.26 61.79
N THR A 280 -47.99 -51.31 63.10
CA THR A 280 -47.75 -52.48 63.98
C THR A 280 -48.85 -53.56 63.97
N ARG A 281 -49.44 -53.90 62.82
CA ARG A 281 -50.34 -55.08 62.67
C ARG A 281 -49.67 -56.18 61.83
N PRO A 282 -49.76 -57.47 62.22
CA PRO A 282 -48.88 -58.52 61.69
C PRO A 282 -49.44 -59.10 60.39
N CYS A 283 -49.20 -58.40 59.28
CA CYS A 283 -49.08 -58.93 57.93
C CYS A 283 -48.86 -57.72 57.02
N THR A 284 -47.82 -57.74 56.19
CA THR A 284 -47.40 -56.65 55.27
C THR A 284 -46.46 -55.63 55.93
N ILE A 285 -45.23 -55.51 55.38
CA ILE A 285 -44.27 -54.48 55.77
C ILE A 285 -44.84 -53.15 55.25
N ALA A 286 -45.36 -52.30 56.12
CA ALA A 286 -45.78 -50.95 55.75
C ALA A 286 -44.63 -49.97 56.00
N THR A 287 -44.36 -49.12 55.02
CA THR A 287 -43.26 -48.15 55.07
C THR A 287 -43.87 -46.75 55.01
N ALA A 288 -43.63 -45.94 56.04
CA ALA A 288 -44.09 -44.55 56.05
C ALA A 288 -43.09 -43.67 55.29
N LEU A 289 -43.53 -43.01 54.22
CA LEU A 289 -42.74 -42.02 53.51
C LEU A 289 -43.22 -40.63 53.93
N THR A 290 -42.36 -39.90 54.64
CA THR A 290 -42.64 -38.48 54.96
C THR A 290 -41.99 -37.63 53.87
N LEU A 291 -42.80 -36.90 53.12
CA LEU A 291 -42.37 -35.94 52.10
C LEU A 291 -42.56 -34.49 52.61
#